data_AF-A0A928YEG2-F1
#
_entry.id   AF-A0A928YEG2-F1
#
_cell.length_a   1.000
_cell.length_b   1.000
_cell.length_c   1.000
_cell.angle_alpha   90.00
_cell.angle_beta   90.00
_cell.angle_gamma   90.00
#
_symmetry.space_group_name_H-M   'P 1'
#
loop_
_entity.id
_entity.type
_entity.pdbx_description
1 polymer ?
#
loop_
_entity_poly.entity_id
_entity_poly.type
_entity_poly.pdbx_seq_one_letter_code
_entity_poly.pdbx_strand_id
1 'polypeptide(L)'
;MENTLKEANRCLLCHYNIFIDEKCILCGGCIDVCPYNCISMVSRENISLPDSLRNEENIPEEWDAAMIIDEEKCIRCGLCVKRCPTRAITMKRFAYSEG
;
A
#
# COMPACT_ATOMS: atom_id res chain seq x y z
N MET A 1 -2.29 27.84 -13.79
CA MET A 1 -3.52 27.24 -13.22
C MET A 1 -3.48 25.71 -13.21
N GLU A 2 -2.88 25.06 -14.21
CA GLU A 2 -2.82 23.59 -14.29
C GLU A 2 -2.06 22.92 -13.12
N ASN A 3 -0.94 23.52 -12.66
CA ASN A 3 -0.17 23.00 -11.54
C ASN A 3 -0.93 23.07 -10.21
N THR A 4 -1.76 24.09 -10.00
CA THR A 4 -2.58 24.25 -8.79
C THR A 4 -3.64 23.16 -8.66
N LEU A 5 -4.23 22.73 -9.79
CA LEU A 5 -5.19 21.63 -9.84
C LEU A 5 -4.53 20.26 -9.63
N LYS A 6 -3.29 20.06 -10.12
CA LYS A 6 -2.51 18.83 -9.88
C LYS A 6 -2.16 18.67 -8.39
N GLU A 7 -1.69 19.74 -7.75
CA GLU A 7 -1.36 19.70 -6.31
C GLU A 7 -2.63 19.60 -5.44
N ALA A 8 -3.74 20.24 -5.81
CA ALA A 8 -5.01 20.09 -5.09
C ALA A 8 -5.56 18.65 -5.17
N ASN A 9 -5.44 17.97 -6.32
CA ASN A 9 -5.83 16.55 -6.45
C ASN A 9 -5.02 15.62 -5.55
N ARG A 10 -3.76 15.98 -5.24
CA ARG A 10 -2.93 15.23 -4.29
C ARG A 10 -3.53 15.24 -2.88
N CYS A 11 -4.12 16.36 -2.46
CA CYS A 11 -4.86 16.46 -1.21
C CYS A 11 -6.24 15.77 -1.25
N LEU A 12 -6.91 15.71 -2.42
CA LEU A 12 -8.25 15.12 -2.56
C LEU A 12 -8.28 13.58 -2.41
N LEU A 13 -7.12 12.92 -2.48
CA LEU A 13 -7.01 11.46 -2.34
C LEU A 13 -6.51 11.00 -0.96
N CYS A 14 -6.29 11.90 0.01
CA CYS A 14 -5.84 11.53 1.35
C CYS A 14 -6.78 10.54 2.08
N HIS A 15 -8.05 10.48 1.69
CA HIS A 15 -9.01 9.52 2.25
C HIS A 15 -8.97 8.15 1.56
N TYR A 16 -8.22 7.99 0.46
CA TYR A 16 -8.08 6.72 -0.23
C TYR A 16 -6.77 6.05 0.15
N ASN A 17 -6.84 4.75 0.43
CA ASN A 17 -5.70 3.95 0.83
C ASN A 17 -5.62 2.69 -0.02
N ILE A 18 -4.39 2.22 -0.20
CA ILE A 18 -4.10 1.00 -0.95
C ILE A 18 -4.01 -0.15 0.05
N PHE A 19 -4.80 -1.19 -0.16
CA PHE A 19 -4.81 -2.39 0.67
C PHE A 19 -4.34 -3.57 -0.15
N ILE A 20 -3.49 -4.41 0.43
CA ILE A 20 -3.00 -5.65 -0.15
C ILE A 20 -3.58 -6.79 0.67
N ASP A 21 -4.36 -7.66 0.05
CA ASP A 21 -5.00 -8.80 0.71
C ASP A 21 -4.20 -10.10 0.55
N GLU A 22 -4.75 -11.18 1.12
CA GLU A 22 -4.16 -12.52 1.14
C GLU A 22 -4.01 -13.21 -0.22
N LYS A 23 -4.59 -12.66 -1.30
CA LYS A 23 -4.38 -13.17 -2.66
C LYS A 23 -3.06 -12.72 -3.26
N CYS A 24 -2.24 -11.97 -2.52
CA CYS A 24 -0.93 -11.53 -2.98
C CYS A 24 0.02 -12.73 -3.14
N ILE A 25 0.49 -12.96 -4.36
CA ILE A 25 1.44 -14.03 -4.69
C ILE A 25 2.89 -13.56 -4.70
N LEU A 26 3.19 -12.39 -4.11
CA LEU A 26 4.53 -11.81 -4.03
C LEU A 26 5.24 -11.68 -5.39
N CYS A 27 4.50 -11.40 -6.47
CA CYS A 27 5.07 -11.32 -7.83
C CYS A 27 5.91 -10.07 -8.12
N GLY A 28 5.92 -9.08 -7.22
CA GLY A 28 6.68 -7.83 -7.41
C GLY A 28 6.11 -6.83 -8.42
N GLY A 29 5.09 -7.18 -9.22
CA GLY A 29 4.60 -6.29 -10.29
C GLY A 29 4.07 -4.93 -9.82
N CYS A 30 3.64 -4.79 -8.57
CA CYS A 30 3.27 -3.51 -7.98
C CYS A 30 4.47 -2.60 -7.68
N ILE A 31 5.64 -3.18 -7.39
CA ILE A 31 6.91 -2.46 -7.21
C ILE A 31 7.31 -1.85 -8.56
N ASP A 32 7.34 -2.68 -9.61
CA ASP A 32 7.77 -2.27 -10.95
C ASP A 32 6.96 -1.12 -11.55
N VAL A 33 5.65 -1.08 -11.24
CA VAL A 33 4.74 -0.08 -11.80
C VAL A 33 4.66 1.18 -10.94
N CYS A 34 5.24 1.19 -9.74
CA CYS A 34 5.09 2.31 -8.82
C CYS A 34 6.01 3.49 -9.21
N PRO A 35 5.47 4.65 -9.62
CA PRO A 35 6.30 5.75 -10.10
C PRO A 35 7.05 6.50 -8.99
N TYR A 36 6.67 6.27 -7.72
CA TYR A 36 7.29 6.90 -6.55
C TYR A 36 8.10 5.89 -5.71
N ASN A 37 8.26 4.65 -6.20
CA ASN A 37 8.96 3.58 -5.49
C ASN A 37 8.52 3.44 -4.02
N CYS A 38 7.22 3.53 -3.78
CA CYS A 38 6.63 3.51 -2.43
C CYS A 38 6.15 2.12 -2.01
N ILE A 39 6.50 1.06 -2.74
CA ILE A 39 6.09 -0.32 -2.43
C ILE A 39 7.35 -1.17 -2.39
N SER A 40 7.52 -1.96 -1.33
CA SER A 40 8.65 -2.87 -1.16
C SER A 40 8.19 -4.25 -0.74
N MET A 41 8.97 -5.27 -1.12
CA MET A 41 8.83 -6.63 -0.57
C MET A 41 9.84 -6.77 0.55
N VAL A 42 9.38 -7.15 1.73
CA VAL A 42 10.22 -7.28 2.93
C VAL A 42 10.03 -8.68 3.49
N SER A 43 11.13 -9.40 3.73
CA SER A 43 11.08 -10.69 4.42
C SER A 43 10.69 -10.50 5.87
N ARG A 44 10.09 -11.51 6.49
CA ARG A 44 9.63 -11.48 7.89
C ARG A 44 10.69 -10.96 8.87
N GLU A 45 11.94 -11.40 8.69
CA GLU A 45 13.11 -11.01 9.48
C GLU A 45 13.50 -9.51 9.33
N ASN A 46 13.20 -8.90 8.18
CA ASN A 46 13.60 -7.54 7.84
C ASN A 46 12.49 -6.51 8.03
N ILE A 47 11.35 -6.92 8.58
CA ILE A 47 10.27 -5.99 8.93
C ILE A 47 10.72 -5.19 10.16
N SER A 48 11.27 -4.00 9.90
CA SER A 48 11.65 -3.01 10.91
C SER A 48 10.41 -2.24 11.36
N LEU A 49 9.48 -2.92 12.03
CA LEU A 49 8.42 -2.23 12.77
C LEU A 49 9.04 -1.57 14.01
N PRO A 50 8.64 -0.33 14.36
CA PRO A 50 8.91 0.23 15.67
C PRO A 50 8.47 -0.78 16.74
N ASP A 51 9.18 -0.88 17.87
CA ASP A 51 8.88 -1.87 18.91
C ASP A 51 7.42 -1.84 19.37
N SER A 52 6.77 -0.67 19.31
CA SER A 52 5.34 -0.47 19.63
C SER A 52 4.35 -1.10 18.64
N LEU A 53 4.79 -1.41 17.42
CA LEU A 53 4.00 -2.03 16.35
C LEU A 53 4.49 -3.45 16.00
N ARG A 54 5.47 -3.96 16.76
CA ARG A 54 5.85 -5.38 16.73
C ARG A 54 4.84 -6.19 17.54
N ASN A 55 3.60 -6.27 17.06
CA ASN A 55 2.62 -7.24 17.53
C ASN A 55 2.50 -8.39 16.53
N GLU A 56 2.35 -9.62 17.05
CA GLU A 56 2.23 -10.89 16.31
C GLU A 56 1.05 -10.91 15.31
N GLU A 57 0.16 -9.92 15.35
CA GLU A 57 -1.03 -9.81 14.50
C GLU A 57 -0.79 -9.18 13.12
N ASN A 58 0.35 -8.50 12.88
CA ASN A 58 0.54 -7.74 11.63
C ASN A 58 1.06 -8.57 10.45
N ILE A 59 1.56 -9.78 10.70
CA ILE A 59 2.05 -10.69 9.66
C ILE A 59 1.61 -12.10 10.07
N PRO A 60 0.70 -12.76 9.32
CA PRO A 60 0.33 -14.14 9.59
C PRO A 60 1.58 -15.03 9.69
N GLU A 61 1.60 -15.95 10.65
CA GLU A 61 2.77 -16.82 10.92
C GLU A 61 3.22 -17.62 9.68
N GLU A 62 2.29 -17.84 8.75
CA GLU A 62 2.45 -18.57 7.50
C GLU A 62 3.14 -17.76 6.38
N TRP A 63 3.39 -16.45 6.56
CA TRP A 63 3.96 -15.60 5.51
C TRP A 63 5.43 -15.28 5.75
N ASP A 64 6.30 -15.75 4.85
CA ASP A 64 7.74 -15.48 4.89
C ASP A 64 8.13 -14.06 4.42
N ALA A 65 7.21 -13.37 3.73
CA ALA A 65 7.40 -12.02 3.25
C ALA A 65 6.07 -11.27 3.13
N ALA A 66 6.14 -9.94 3.20
CA ALA A 66 5.02 -9.05 3.03
C ALA A 66 5.33 -7.92 2.04
N MET A 67 4.29 -7.39 1.42
CA MET A 67 4.36 -6.17 0.62
C MET A 67 4.04 -4.97 1.52
N ILE A 68 4.98 -4.05 1.67
CA ILE A 68 4.84 -2.84 2.51
C ILE A 68 4.68 -1.62 1.61
N ILE A 69 3.77 -0.72 1.98
CA ILE A 69 3.55 0.55 1.29
C ILE A 69 4.00 1.69 2.19
N ASP A 70 4.86 2.55 1.66
CA ASP A 70 5.20 3.84 2.26
C ASP A 70 4.08 4.83 1.96
N GLU A 71 3.19 5.00 2.93
CA GLU A 71 2.00 5.83 2.83
C GLU A 71 2.33 7.33 2.69
N GLU A 72 3.50 7.79 3.16
CA GLU A 72 3.94 9.18 3.02
C GLU A 72 4.36 9.50 1.57
N LYS A 73 4.94 8.51 0.88
CA LYS A 73 5.33 8.64 -0.54
C LYS A 73 4.20 8.31 -1.51
N CYS A 74 3.24 7.49 -1.08
CA CYS A 74 2.20 6.99 -1.97
C CYS A 74 1.19 8.09 -2.36
N ILE A 75 1.20 8.49 -3.62
CA ILE A 75 0.24 9.48 -4.15
C ILE A 75 -1.12 8.89 -4.56
N ARG A 76 -1.39 7.63 -4.24
CA ARG A 76 -2.65 6.93 -4.57
C ARG A 76 -3.01 6.95 -6.07
N CYS A 77 -2.03 6.72 -6.95
CA CYS A 77 -2.26 6.71 -8.40
C CYS A 77 -3.06 5.48 -8.91
N GLY A 78 -3.14 4.39 -8.12
CA GLY A 78 -3.89 3.19 -8.49
C GLY A 78 -3.24 2.28 -9.54
N LEU A 79 -2.02 2.57 -10.00
CA LEU A 79 -1.32 1.73 -10.98
C LEU A 79 -1.04 0.31 -10.45
N CYS A 80 -0.72 0.18 -9.16
CA CYS A 80 -0.54 -1.13 -8.51
C CYS A 80 -1.82 -1.98 -8.52
N VAL A 81 -2.99 -1.35 -8.31
CA VAL A 81 -4.31 -2.01 -8.41
C VAL A 81 -4.52 -2.57 -9.82
N LYS A 82 -4.26 -1.74 -10.85
CA LYS A 82 -4.43 -2.14 -12.25
C LYS A 82 -3.44 -3.24 -12.68
N ARG A 83 -2.22 -3.22 -12.14
CA ARG A 83 -1.16 -4.17 -12.50
C ARG A 83 -1.31 -5.54 -11.81
N CYS A 84 -1.97 -5.60 -10.66
CA CYS A 84 -2.04 -6.80 -9.84
C CYS A 84 -2.74 -7.95 -10.57
N PRO A 85 -2.05 -9.06 -10.88
CA PRO A 85 -2.63 -10.16 -11.67
C PRO A 85 -3.71 -10.93 -10.90
N THR A 86 -3.59 -11.01 -9.57
CA THR A 86 -4.56 -11.71 -8.70
C THR A 86 -5.64 -10.78 -8.15
N ARG A 87 -5.59 -9.48 -8.48
CA ARG A 87 -6.47 -8.45 -7.93
C ARG A 87 -6.42 -8.35 -6.39
N ALA A 88 -5.31 -8.74 -5.79
CA ALA A 88 -5.06 -8.63 -4.35
C ALA A 88 -4.96 -7.18 -3.84
N ILE A 89 -4.65 -6.24 -4.74
CA ILE A 89 -4.47 -4.83 -4.39
C ILE A 89 -5.76 -4.06 -4.68
N THR A 90 -6.29 -3.36 -3.68
CA THR A 90 -7.49 -2.54 -3.80
C THR A 90 -7.27 -1.12 -3.32
N MET A 91 -8.01 -0.16 -3.88
CA MET A 91 -8.05 1.22 -3.39
C MET A 91 -9.41 1.47 -2.75
N LYS A 92 -9.44 1.80 -1.46
CA LYS A 92 -10.69 2.05 -0.73
C LYS A 92 -10.62 3.39 0.00
N ARG A 93 -11.78 4.04 0.11
CA ARG A 93 -11.93 5.24 0.93
C ARG A 93 -12.10 4.82 2.39
N PHE A 94 -11.36 5.42 3.33
CA PHE A 94 -11.73 5.34 4.74
C PHE A 94 -13.06 6.07 4.91
N ALA A 95 -14.11 5.33 5.26
CA ALA A 95 -15.31 5.90 5.84
C ALA A 95 -15.20 5.64 7.35
N TYR A 96 -15.16 6.70 8.15
CA TYR A 96 -15.42 6.57 9.57
C TYR A 96 -16.88 6.14 9.69
N SER A 97 -17.13 4.89 10.07
CA SER A 97 -18.42 4.54 10.66
C SER A 97 -18.33 4.95 12.12
N GLU A 98 -18.96 6.07 12.47
CA GLU A 98 -19.29 6.37 13.85
C GLU A 98 -20.13 5.20 14.39
N GLY A 99 -19.64 4.56 15.45
CA GLY A 99 -20.38 3.62 16.26
C GLY A 99 -20.81 4.30 17.55
#